data_AF-A0A1S3ILP9-F1
#
_entry.id   AF-A0A1S3ILP9-F1
#
_cell.length_a   1.000
_cell.length_b   1.000
_cell.length_c   1.000
_cell.angle_alpha   90.00
_cell.angle_beta   90.00
_cell.angle_gamma   90.00
#
_symmetry.space_group_name_H-M   'P 1'
#
loop_
_entity.id
_entity.type
_entity.pdbx_description
1 polymer ?
#
loop_
_entity_poly.entity_id
_entity_poly.type
_entity_poly.pdbx_seq_one_letter_code
_entity_poly.pdbx_strand_id
1 'polypeptide(L)'
;MKEEGYETCWATSYGWCVKHQLIDLLKEGCTGAVLDQIKPDIYISEWTTARRDCGSTYKLHVQLLGEDKQKVLDQFSKQRHVEQWEGGHWEKVMLS
;
A
#
# COMPACT_ATOMS: atom_id res chain seq x y z
N MET A 1 -19.09 -7.62 8.84
CA MET A 1 -18.43 -7.98 7.56
C MET A 1 -17.44 -9.07 7.90
N LYS A 2 -17.61 -10.29 7.38
CA LYS A 2 -16.64 -11.38 7.61
C LYS A 2 -15.40 -11.04 6.80
N GLU A 3 -14.23 -11.06 7.41
CA GLU A 3 -12.96 -11.01 6.66
C GLU A 3 -12.91 -12.27 5.80
N GLU A 4 -12.98 -12.11 4.48
CA GLU A 4 -12.63 -13.19 3.56
C GLU A 4 -11.16 -13.51 3.78
N GLY A 5 -10.86 -14.78 4.12
CA GLY A 5 -9.50 -15.23 4.35
C GLY A 5 -8.73 -15.27 3.03
N TYR A 6 -7.55 -14.67 3.00
CA TYR A 6 -6.64 -14.78 1.87
C TYR A 6 -5.82 -16.07 2.00
N GLU A 7 -5.82 -16.92 0.96
CA GLU A 7 -5.09 -18.19 0.97
C GLU A 7 -3.63 -18.07 0.49
N THR A 8 -3.27 -16.94 -0.12
CA THR A 8 -1.94 -16.72 -0.72
C THR A 8 -1.42 -15.32 -0.46
N CYS A 9 -0.09 -15.16 -0.51
CA CYS A 9 0.58 -13.87 -0.39
C CYS A 9 1.79 -13.77 -1.32
N TRP A 10 2.26 -12.54 -1.56
CA TRP A 10 3.51 -12.29 -2.27
C TRP A 10 4.70 -12.42 -1.30
N ALA A 11 5.67 -13.25 -1.65
CA ALA A 11 6.92 -13.37 -0.90
C ALA A 11 8.05 -12.62 -1.64
N THR A 12 8.83 -11.84 -0.89
CA THR A 12 10.04 -11.18 -1.40
C THR A 12 11.26 -12.06 -1.21
N SER A 13 12.30 -11.82 -2.00
CA SER A 13 13.60 -12.52 -1.90
C SER A 13 14.58 -11.73 -1.02
N TYR A 14 15.85 -12.14 -0.99
CA TYR A 14 16.91 -11.51 -0.20
C TYR A 14 17.19 -10.03 -0.57
N GLY A 15 16.95 -9.65 -1.83
CA GLY A 15 17.10 -8.28 -2.32
C GLY A 15 15.79 -7.49 -2.36
N TRP A 16 15.86 -6.23 -2.80
CA TRP A 16 14.67 -5.40 -3.01
C TRP A 16 13.77 -6.03 -4.09
N CYS A 17 12.56 -6.41 -3.68
CA CYS A 17 11.48 -6.77 -4.57
C CYS A 17 10.42 -5.68 -4.52
N VAL A 18 9.97 -5.21 -5.68
CA VAL A 18 9.01 -4.10 -5.78
C VAL A 18 7.84 -4.56 -6.64
N LYS A 19 6.63 -4.33 -6.14
CA LYS A 19 5.39 -4.42 -6.91
C LYS A 19 4.81 -3.01 -7.02
N HIS A 20 4.27 -2.68 -8.18
CA HIS A 20 3.63 -1.40 -8.44
C HIS A 20 2.25 -1.61 -9.05
N GLN A 21 1.30 -0.74 -8.70
CA GLN A 21 -0.03 -0.68 -9.27
C GLN A 21 -0.43 0.78 -9.45
N LEU A 22 -0.92 1.11 -10.64
CA LEU A 22 -1.51 2.41 -10.94
C LEU A 22 -3.03 2.25 -10.98
N ILE A 23 -3.75 3.03 -10.19
CA ILE A 23 -5.21 3.05 -10.15
C ILE A 23 -5.69 4.32 -10.87
N ASP A 24 -6.52 4.13 -11.88
CA ASP A 24 -7.14 5.22 -12.63
C ASP A 24 -8.50 5.55 -12.00
N LEU A 25 -8.51 6.51 -11.07
CA LEU A 25 -9.71 6.84 -10.28
C LEU A 25 -10.92 7.21 -11.15
N LEU A 26 -10.69 7.82 -12.33
CA LEU A 26 -11.76 8.15 -13.26
C LEU A 26 -12.40 6.88 -13.84
N LYS A 27 -11.59 5.88 -14.19
CA LYS A 27 -12.08 4.58 -14.68
C LYS A 27 -12.77 3.75 -13.60
N GLU A 28 -12.37 3.93 -12.34
CA GLU A 28 -13.06 3.34 -11.18
C GLU A 28 -14.38 4.08 -10.84
N GLY A 29 -14.72 5.15 -11.56
CA GLY A 29 -15.99 5.87 -11.43
C GLY A 29 -15.95 7.12 -10.55
N CYS A 30 -14.79 7.51 -10.03
CA CYS A 30 -14.64 8.79 -9.34
C CYS A 30 -14.62 9.92 -10.37
N THR A 31 -15.68 10.71 -10.47
CA THR A 31 -15.74 11.80 -11.45
C THR A 31 -14.79 12.94 -11.06
N GLY A 32 -14.35 13.74 -12.05
CA GLY A 32 -13.50 14.91 -11.80
C GLY A 32 -14.14 15.91 -10.82
N ALA A 33 -15.47 16.11 -10.90
CA ALA A 33 -16.17 16.97 -9.94
C ALA A 33 -16.06 16.46 -8.49
N VAL A 34 -16.14 15.14 -8.27
CA VAL A 34 -15.95 14.55 -6.94
C VAL A 34 -14.50 14.74 -6.48
N LEU A 35 -13.52 14.44 -7.34
CA LEU A 35 -12.11 14.52 -6.98
C LEU A 35 -11.65 15.97 -6.72
N ASP A 36 -12.08 16.92 -7.55
CA ASP A 36 -11.58 18.31 -7.48
C ASP A 36 -12.35 19.19 -6.50
N GLN A 37 -13.67 18.99 -6.36
CA GLN A 37 -14.52 19.86 -5.53
C GLN A 37 -14.77 19.28 -4.14
N ILE A 38 -15.08 17.98 -4.08
CA ILE A 38 -15.38 17.31 -2.81
C ILE A 38 -14.08 16.88 -2.11
N LYS A 39 -13.07 16.45 -2.89
CA LYS A 39 -11.77 15.99 -2.39
C LYS A 39 -11.94 14.95 -1.27
N PRO A 40 -12.59 13.81 -1.56
CA PRO A 40 -12.86 12.81 -0.56
C PRO A 40 -11.55 12.24 0.01
N ASP A 41 -11.62 11.76 1.25
CA ASP A 41 -10.51 11.01 1.85
C ASP A 41 -10.21 9.76 1.02
N ILE A 42 -8.92 9.53 0.76
CA ILE A 42 -8.44 8.32 0.07
C ILE A 42 -7.70 7.47 1.09
N TYR A 43 -8.35 6.40 1.54
CA TYR A 43 -7.77 5.45 2.48
C TYR A 43 -6.98 4.37 1.75
N ILE A 44 -5.74 4.13 2.18
CA ILE A 44 -4.91 3.05 1.64
C ILE A 44 -4.56 2.07 2.76
N SER A 45 -4.65 0.77 2.49
CA SER A 45 -4.14 -0.23 3.43
C SER A 45 -3.59 -1.47 2.75
N GLU A 46 -2.64 -2.12 3.42
CA GLU A 46 -2.03 -3.37 2.97
C GLU A 46 -1.70 -4.25 4.17
N TRP A 47 -1.80 -5.57 3.98
CA TRP A 47 -1.36 -6.56 4.96
C TRP A 47 0.09 -6.98 4.67
N THR A 48 0.93 -6.96 5.70
CA THR A 48 2.33 -7.38 5.60
C THR A 48 2.68 -8.30 6.76
N THR A 49 3.64 -9.20 6.53
CA THR A 49 4.26 -10.02 7.56
C THR A 49 5.74 -10.23 7.24
N ALA A 50 6.49 -10.61 8.25
CA ALA A 50 7.86 -11.06 8.10
C ALA A 50 7.96 -12.48 8.65
N ARG A 51 8.87 -13.28 8.11
CA ARG A 51 9.20 -14.58 8.71
C ARG A 51 9.81 -14.37 10.09
N ARG A 52 9.67 -15.37 10.96
CA ARG A 52 10.25 -15.33 12.30
C ARG A 52 11.77 -15.53 12.29
N ASP A 53 12.30 -16.29 11.34
CA ASP A 53 13.71 -16.72 11.35
C ASP A 53 14.66 -15.80 10.58
N CYS A 54 14.17 -14.70 10.00
CA CYS A 54 14.97 -13.69 9.33
C CYS A 54 14.29 -12.31 9.44
N GLY A 55 15.08 -11.26 9.70
CA GLY A 55 14.58 -9.89 9.68
C GLY A 55 14.17 -9.45 8.27
N SER A 56 13.31 -8.44 8.18
CA SER A 56 12.83 -7.91 6.90
C SER A 56 12.51 -6.42 6.99
N THR A 57 12.66 -5.73 5.86
CA THR A 57 12.23 -4.33 5.72
C THR A 57 11.13 -4.25 4.67
N TYR A 58 9.97 -3.77 5.09
CA TYR A 58 8.85 -3.46 4.23
C TYR A 58 8.77 -1.95 3.99
N LYS A 59 8.44 -1.54 2.76
CA LYS A 59 8.21 -0.15 2.38
C LYS A 59 6.96 -0.04 1.53
N LEU A 60 6.04 0.84 1.94
CA LEU A 60 4.90 1.29 1.16
C LEU A 60 5.16 2.73 0.72
N HIS A 61 5.04 2.98 -0.59
CA HIS A 61 5.12 4.32 -1.17
C HIS A 61 3.90 4.54 -2.05
N VAL A 62 3.17 5.61 -1.80
CA VAL A 62 1.91 5.95 -2.49
C VAL A 62 2.01 7.39 -2.96
N GLN A 63 1.54 7.64 -4.18
CA GLN A 63 1.48 8.96 -4.77
C GLN A 63 0.10 9.19 -5.35
N LEU A 64 -0.50 10.33 -5.01
CA LEU A 64 -1.63 10.87 -5.73
C LEU A 64 -1.10 11.70 -6.89
N LEU A 65 -1.44 11.28 -8.10
CA LEU A 65 -0.97 11.92 -9.33
C LEU A 65 -2.05 12.84 -9.91
N GLY A 66 -1.61 13.93 -10.56
CA GLY A 66 -2.46 14.75 -11.39
C GLY A 66 -2.89 14.02 -12.67
N GLU A 67 -3.80 14.61 -13.42
CA GLU A 67 -4.32 14.05 -14.67
C GLU A 67 -3.22 13.74 -15.70
N ASP A 68 -2.17 14.57 -15.74
CA ASP A 68 -0.99 14.37 -16.59
C ASP A 68 -0.08 13.21 -16.17
N LYS A 69 -0.32 12.62 -14.98
CA LYS A 69 0.47 11.56 -14.34
C LYS A 69 1.94 11.92 -14.10
N GLN A 70 2.31 13.19 -14.29
CA GLN A 70 3.67 13.71 -14.08
C GLN A 70 3.74 14.47 -12.77
N LYS A 71 2.69 15.23 -12.44
CA LYS A 71 2.62 16.00 -11.22
C LYS A 71 2.21 15.12 -10.06
N VAL A 72 3.07 15.01 -9.04
CA VAL A 72 2.70 14.47 -7.74
C VAL A 72 1.91 15.55 -6.98
N LEU A 73 0.64 15.28 -6.72
CA LEU A 73 -0.24 16.16 -5.96
C LEU A 73 -0.09 15.94 -4.46
N ASP A 74 0.09 14.69 -4.05
CA ASP A 74 0.38 14.29 -2.68
C ASP A 74 1.19 13.00 -2.66
N GLN A 75 1.91 12.74 -1.57
CA GLN A 75 2.70 11.54 -1.42
C GLN A 75 2.76 11.09 0.04
N PHE A 76 2.81 9.77 0.19
CA PHE A 76 2.96 9.14 1.48
C PHE A 76 3.96 7.99 1.40
N SER A 77 4.78 7.84 2.44
CA SER A 77 5.65 6.68 2.59
C SER A 77 5.66 6.14 4.01
N LYS A 78 5.66 4.81 4.16
CA LYS A 78 5.80 4.13 5.44
C LYS A 78 6.76 2.96 5.31
N GLN A 79 7.67 2.89 6.24
CA GLN A 79 8.61 1.79 6.36
C GLN A 79 8.32 1.03 7.66
N ARG A 80 8.41 -0.29 7.59
CA ARG A 80 8.39 -1.17 8.74
C ARG A 80 9.62 -2.04 8.70
N HIS A 81 10.36 -2.07 9.81
CA HIS A 81 11.45 -3.00 10.01
C HIS A 81 11.00 -4.04 11.02
N VAL A 82 11.32 -5.30 10.75
CA VAL A 82 11.08 -6.40 11.67
C VAL A 82 12.41 -7.09 11.89
N GLU A 83 12.83 -7.19 13.14
CA GLU A 83 14.04 -7.90 13.49
C GLU A 83 13.82 -9.41 13.41
N GLN A 84 14.93 -10.15 13.37
CA GLN A 84 14.86 -11.59 13.52
C GLN A 84 14.15 -11.95 14.84
N TRP A 85 13.29 -12.97 14.79
CA TRP A 85 12.49 -13.51 15.89
C TRP A 85 11.22 -12.73 16.27
N GLU A 86 11.04 -11.53 15.73
CA GLU A 86 9.86 -10.69 15.96
C GLU A 86 8.74 -10.90 14.93
N GLY A 87 9.01 -11.62 13.83
CA GLY A 87 8.01 -11.91 12.79
C GLY A 87 6.99 -13.00 13.15
N GLY A 88 6.28 -13.51 12.13
CA GLY A 88 5.32 -14.62 12.26
C GLY A 88 3.87 -14.21 12.54
N HIS A 89 3.56 -12.92 12.45
CA HIS A 89 2.19 -12.40 12.56
C HIS A 89 1.92 -11.36 11.48
N TRP A 90 0.65 -11.27 11.07
CA TRP A 90 0.19 -10.31 10.07
C TRP A 90 -0.13 -8.98 10.71
N GLU A 91 0.28 -7.90 10.05
CA GLU A 91 -0.05 -6.54 10.45
C GLU A 91 -0.68 -5.78 9.29
N LYS A 92 -1.72 -5.01 9.60
CA LYS A 92 -2.35 -4.11 8.65
C LYS A 92 -1.66 -2.75 8.72
N VAL A 93 -1.00 -2.37 7.64
CA VAL A 93 -0.51 -1.01 7.43
C VAL A 93 -1.64 -0.20 6.83
N MET A 94 -2.05 0.88 7.49
CA MET A 94 -3.10 1.78 7.01
C MET A 94 -2.58 3.21 6.92
N LEU A 95 -3.15 3.95 5.95
CA LEU A 95 -2.97 5.35 5.64
C LEU A 95 -4.35 6.00 5.59
N SER A 96 -4.49 7.09 6.34
CA SER A 96 -5.67 7.95 6.41
C SER A 96 -5.26 9.38 6.09
#